data_AF-A0A7K4MJT0-F1
#
_entry.id   AF-A0A7K4MJT0-F1
#
_cell.length_a   1.000
_cell.length_b   1.000
_cell.length_c   1.000
_cell.angle_alpha   90.00
_cell.angle_beta   90.00
_cell.angle_gamma   90.00
#
_symmetry.space_group_name_H-M   'P 1'
#
loop_
_entity.id
_entity.type
_entity.pdbx_description
1 polymer ?
#
loop_
_entity_poly.entity_id
_entity_poly.type
_entity_poly.pdbx_seq_one_letter_code
_entity_poly.pdbx_strand_id
1 'polypeptide(L)'
;MKDIEFKLNSIDIHPNSEIRGTISVSYLGRYDGVVINTQILDSNEHIVYKSYNGKSISQNVSRLFINKDVMPENKVEFTALIKFEPKQEHEIKFRVSIIEQHKEIASQIIFAKYSS
;
A
#
# COMPACT_ATOMS: atom_id res chain seq x y z
N MET A 1 -9.70 -16.22 11.81
CA MET A 1 -9.77 -15.50 10.52
C MET A 1 -8.96 -14.23 10.65
N LYS A 2 -8.20 -13.80 9.63
CA LYS A 2 -7.53 -12.50 9.66
C LYS A 2 -8.56 -11.42 9.28
N ASP A 3 -8.48 -10.24 9.88
CA ASP A 3 -9.39 -9.11 9.60
C ASP A 3 -9.03 -8.37 8.30
N ILE A 4 -7.79 -8.50 7.87
CA ILE A 4 -7.26 -7.94 6.64
C ILE A 4 -6.36 -8.96 5.95
N GLU A 5 -6.44 -8.99 4.63
CA GLU A 5 -5.49 -9.68 3.75
C GLU A 5 -4.89 -8.65 2.79
N PHE A 6 -3.57 -8.59 2.76
CA PHE A 6 -2.80 -7.75 1.84
C PHE A 6 -1.84 -8.63 1.04
N LYS A 7 -1.75 -8.37 -0.27
CA LYS A 7 -0.85 -9.04 -1.22
C LYS A 7 -0.22 -8.01 -2.15
N LEU A 8 1.01 -8.30 -2.56
CA LEU A 8 1.67 -7.62 -3.67
C LEU A 8 1.80 -8.62 -4.83
N ASN A 9 1.68 -8.13 -6.07
CA ASN A 9 1.86 -8.97 -7.26
C ASN A 9 3.32 -9.45 -7.41
N SER A 10 4.27 -8.65 -6.96
CA SER A 10 5.69 -8.98 -6.89
C SER A 10 6.28 -8.42 -5.61
N ILE A 11 7.20 -9.17 -5.00
CA ILE A 11 8.07 -8.69 -3.92
C ILE A 11 9.45 -8.27 -4.43
N ASP A 12 9.75 -8.52 -5.71
CA ASP A 12 10.94 -8.02 -6.38
C ASP A 12 10.54 -6.79 -7.20
N ILE A 13 11.01 -5.62 -6.77
CA ILE A 13 10.62 -4.32 -7.31
C ILE A 13 11.82 -3.68 -7.97
N HIS A 14 11.61 -3.16 -9.18
CA HIS A 14 12.63 -2.46 -9.96
C HIS A 14 12.21 -1.01 -10.22
N PRO A 15 13.17 -0.10 -10.48
CA PRO A 15 12.90 1.27 -10.90
C PRO A 15 11.91 1.32 -12.05
N ASN A 16 10.98 2.27 -12.00
CA ASN A 16 9.94 2.50 -13.03
C ASN A 16 8.98 1.33 -13.29
N SER A 17 9.11 0.22 -12.55
CA SER A 17 8.17 -0.89 -12.62
C SER A 17 6.94 -0.57 -11.77
N GLU A 18 5.76 -0.90 -12.30
CA GLU A 18 4.52 -0.68 -11.58
C GLU A 18 4.36 -1.71 -10.46
N ILE A 19 4.25 -1.21 -9.24
CA ILE A 19 3.93 -1.99 -8.06
C ILE A 19 2.40 -2.09 -7.98
N ARG A 20 1.88 -3.31 -7.96
CA ARG A 20 0.45 -3.59 -7.80
C ARG A 20 0.21 -4.33 -6.50
N GLY A 21 -0.75 -3.84 -5.71
CA GLY A 21 -1.16 -4.48 -4.47
C GLY A 21 -2.67 -4.60 -4.35
N THR A 22 -3.09 -5.67 -3.70
CA THR A 22 -4.50 -5.98 -3.44
C THR A 22 -4.73 -6.09 -1.94
N ILE A 23 -5.78 -5.45 -1.45
CA ILE A 23 -6.21 -5.45 -0.07
C ILE A 23 -7.63 -5.95 -0.02
N SER A 24 -7.91 -6.91 0.87
CA SER A 24 -9.25 -7.41 1.17
C SER A 24 -9.50 -7.28 2.66
N VAL A 25 -10.64 -6.69 3.04
CA VAL A 25 -11.04 -6.52 4.44
C VAL A 25 -12.18 -7.45 4.78
N SER A 26 -11.96 -8.31 5.77
CA SER A 26 -12.92 -9.28 6.34
C SER A 26 -13.40 -8.88 7.74
N TYR A 27 -12.94 -7.75 8.26
CA TYR A 27 -13.39 -7.18 9.53
C TYR A 27 -14.91 -6.90 9.51
N LEU A 28 -15.63 -7.46 10.49
CA LEU A 28 -17.09 -7.38 10.58
C LEU A 28 -17.59 -6.09 11.26
N GLY A 29 -16.72 -5.38 11.96
CA GLY A 29 -17.07 -4.12 12.62
C GLY A 29 -17.16 -2.94 11.65
N ARG A 30 -17.54 -1.78 12.20
CA ARG A 30 -17.53 -0.52 11.44
C ARG A 30 -16.10 -0.01 11.33
N TYR A 31 -15.72 0.49 10.16
CA TYR A 31 -14.41 1.08 9.93
C TYR A 31 -14.54 2.16 8.85
N ASP A 32 -13.63 3.12 8.86
CA ASP A 32 -13.65 4.29 7.98
C ASP A 32 -13.00 3.99 6.63
N GLY A 33 -11.96 3.15 6.65
CA GLY A 33 -11.23 2.76 5.45
C GLY A 33 -9.93 2.04 5.75
N VAL A 34 -9.09 1.95 4.73
CA VAL A 34 -7.74 1.39 4.84
C VAL A 34 -6.69 2.45 4.59
N VAL A 35 -5.55 2.26 5.22
CA VAL A 35 -4.36 3.08 5.06
C VAL A 35 -3.24 2.22 4.55
N ILE A 36 -2.55 2.70 3.51
CA ILE A 36 -1.31 2.12 3.02
C ILE A 36 -0.17 3.08 3.38
N ASN A 37 0.79 2.56 4.13
CA ASN A 37 2.03 3.23 4.47
C ASN A 37 3.19 2.43 3.89
N THR A 38 4.08 3.10 3.18
CA THR A 38 5.27 2.48 2.60
C THR A 38 6.51 3.21 3.09
N GLN A 39 7.50 2.43 3.54
CA GLN A 39 8.80 2.92 3.94
C GLN A 39 9.87 2.19 3.16
N ILE A 40 10.81 2.93 2.57
CA ILE A 40 12.02 2.38 1.97
C ILE A 40 13.10 2.43 3.04
N LEU A 41 13.61 1.27 3.48
CA LEU A 41 14.62 1.20 4.52
C LEU A 41 15.95 1.74 3.99
N ASP A 42 16.69 2.42 4.86
CA ASP A 42 17.97 3.06 4.56
C ASP A 42 17.92 4.07 3.40
N SER A 43 16.75 4.69 3.20
CA SER A 43 16.52 5.73 2.19
C SER A 43 15.52 6.78 2.68
N ASN A 44 15.71 8.02 2.26
CA ASN A 44 14.74 9.11 2.43
C ASN A 44 13.79 9.24 1.24
N GLU A 45 13.93 8.37 0.24
CA GLU A 45 13.10 8.39 -0.95
C GLU A 45 11.70 7.83 -0.67
N HIS A 46 10.75 8.21 -1.53
CA HIS A 46 9.35 7.87 -1.37
C HIS A 46 8.78 7.12 -2.57
N ILE A 47 7.82 6.25 -2.29
CA ILE A 47 6.95 5.68 -3.31
C ILE A 47 5.95 6.74 -3.79
N VAL A 48 5.52 6.64 -5.04
CA VAL A 48 4.46 7.47 -5.63
C VAL A 48 3.27 6.59 -5.95
N TYR A 49 2.18 6.73 -5.19
CA TYR A 49 0.92 6.09 -5.54
C TYR A 49 0.34 6.70 -6.82
N LYS A 50 -0.16 5.85 -7.71
CA LYS A 50 -0.66 6.22 -9.04
C LYS A 50 -2.16 6.12 -9.14
N SER A 51 -2.74 5.05 -8.61
CA SER A 51 -4.16 4.81 -8.69
C SER A 51 -4.66 3.89 -7.58
N TYR A 52 -5.96 3.90 -7.34
CA TYR A 52 -6.66 2.82 -6.64
C TYR A 52 -8.04 2.60 -7.27
N ASN A 53 -8.47 1.34 -7.42
CA ASN A 53 -9.74 0.95 -8.04
C ASN A 53 -10.03 1.69 -9.37
N GLY A 54 -9.01 1.85 -10.20
CA GLY A 54 -9.06 2.57 -11.48
C GLY A 54 -9.13 4.11 -11.38
N LYS A 55 -9.19 4.69 -10.18
CA LYS A 55 -9.12 6.15 -9.97
C LYS A 55 -7.69 6.61 -9.86
N SER A 56 -7.28 7.52 -10.73
CA SER A 56 -5.95 8.15 -10.67
C SER A 56 -5.80 9.04 -9.44
N ILE A 57 -4.62 9.00 -8.83
CA ILE A 57 -4.23 9.87 -7.73
C ILE A 57 -3.40 11.00 -8.32
N SER A 58 -3.88 12.23 -8.20
CA SER A 58 -3.22 13.42 -8.76
C SER A 58 -2.11 13.97 -7.87
N GLN A 59 -2.16 13.70 -6.57
CA GLN A 59 -1.22 14.21 -5.59
C GLN A 59 -0.28 13.11 -5.09
N ASN A 60 1.00 13.42 -4.97
CA ASN A 60 1.92 12.50 -4.32
C ASN A 60 1.66 12.51 -2.81
N VAL A 61 1.23 11.37 -2.26
CA VAL A 61 0.95 11.21 -0.84
C VAL A 61 1.89 10.17 -0.25
N SER A 62 2.47 10.46 0.91
CA SER A 62 3.29 9.50 1.67
C SER A 62 2.45 8.40 2.31
N ARG A 63 1.19 8.72 2.62
CA ARG A 63 0.20 7.85 3.23
C ARG A 63 -1.06 7.85 2.36
N LEU A 64 -1.39 6.71 1.79
CA LEU A 64 -2.60 6.58 0.98
C LEU A 64 -3.75 6.10 1.87
N PHE A 65 -4.72 6.98 2.12
CA PHE A 65 -5.99 6.62 2.75
C PHE A 65 -7.05 6.35 1.68
N ILE A 66 -7.75 5.23 1.79
CA ILE A 66 -8.84 4.84 0.90
C ILE A 66 -10.08 4.60 1.75
N ASN A 67 -11.10 5.42 1.53
CA ASN A 67 -12.36 5.33 2.26
C ASN A 67 -13.10 4.04 1.90
N LYS A 68 -13.71 3.38 2.89
CA LYS A 68 -14.51 2.16 2.73
C LYS A 68 -15.61 2.30 1.66
N ASP A 69 -16.22 3.46 1.53
CA ASP A 69 -17.32 3.74 0.58
C ASP A 69 -16.90 3.58 -0.88
N VAL A 70 -15.59 3.63 -1.17
CA VAL A 70 -15.03 3.41 -2.53
C VAL A 70 -14.34 2.05 -2.68
N MET A 71 -14.58 1.11 -1.76
CA MET A 71 -14.05 -0.25 -1.75
C MET A 71 -15.15 -1.27 -2.13
N PRO A 72 -15.35 -1.57 -3.44
CA PRO A 72 -16.31 -2.59 -3.84
C PRO A 72 -15.94 -3.93 -3.22
N GLU A 73 -16.92 -4.64 -2.67
CA GLU A 73 -16.72 -5.93 -1.98
C GLU A 73 -15.69 -5.90 -0.84
N ASN A 74 -15.46 -4.74 -0.20
CA ASN A 74 -14.38 -4.53 0.77
C ASN A 74 -12.98 -4.82 0.21
N LYS A 75 -12.79 -4.63 -1.11
CA LYS A 75 -11.53 -4.83 -1.81
C LYS A 75 -11.00 -3.53 -2.38
N VAL A 76 -9.68 -3.46 -2.44
CA VAL A 76 -8.93 -2.39 -3.08
C VAL A 76 -7.80 -2.99 -3.90
N GLU A 77 -7.65 -2.49 -5.10
CA GLU A 77 -6.42 -2.62 -5.88
C GLU A 77 -5.77 -1.24 -5.97
N PHE A 78 -4.47 -1.16 -5.72
CA PHE A 78 -3.71 0.07 -5.89
C PHE A 78 -2.49 -0.16 -6.78
N THR A 79 -2.08 0.91 -7.46
CA THR A 79 -0.83 0.94 -8.20
C THR A 79 0.07 2.05 -7.68
N ALA A 80 1.38 1.79 -7.71
CA ALA A 80 2.40 2.70 -7.24
C ALA A 80 3.70 2.49 -8.02
N LEU A 81 4.63 3.43 -7.89
CA LEU A 81 5.94 3.34 -8.52
C LEU A 81 7.02 3.99 -7.68
N ILE A 82 8.26 3.56 -7.89
CA ILE A 82 9.46 4.17 -7.31
C ILE A 82 10.30 4.69 -8.48
N LYS A 83 10.69 5.97 -8.42
CA LYS A 83 11.30 6.70 -9.54
C LYS A 83 12.82 6.81 -9.51
N PHE A 84 13.43 6.69 -8.32
CA PHE A 84 14.87 6.87 -8.21
C PHE A 84 15.60 5.61 -8.70
N GLU A 85 16.89 5.74 -8.97
CA GLU A 85 17.75 4.58 -9.26
C GLU A 85 18.47 4.18 -7.97
N PRO A 86 18.28 2.94 -7.45
CA PRO A 86 18.90 2.49 -6.22
C PRO A 86 20.40 2.31 -6.44
N LYS A 87 21.21 2.82 -5.51
CA LYS A 87 22.66 2.60 -5.50
C LYS A 87 23.05 1.28 -4.82
N GLN A 88 22.11 0.69 -4.07
CA GLN A 88 22.24 -0.56 -3.34
C GLN A 88 20.85 -1.22 -3.25
N GLU A 89 20.78 -2.50 -2.88
CA GLU A 89 19.51 -3.13 -2.56
C GLU A 89 18.88 -2.44 -1.33
N HIS A 90 17.60 -2.12 -1.44
CA HIS A 90 16.79 -1.63 -0.33
C HIS A 90 15.67 -2.61 -0.02
N GLU A 91 15.26 -2.66 1.23
CA GLU A 91 14.04 -3.34 1.63
C GLU A 91 12.90 -2.32 1.74
N ILE A 92 11.75 -2.63 1.15
CA ILE A 92 10.55 -1.82 1.21
C ILE A 92 9.56 -2.50 2.14
N LYS A 93 9.17 -1.77 3.18
CA LYS A 93 8.15 -2.18 4.13
C LYS A 93 6.81 -1.57 3.74
N PHE A 94 5.87 -2.41 3.32
CA PHE A 94 4.49 -2.04 3.10
C PHE A 94 3.66 -2.42 4.33
N ARG A 95 2.97 -1.46 4.94
CA ARG A 95 1.97 -1.70 5.98
C ARG A 95 0.61 -1.26 5.48
N VAL A 96 -0.35 -2.16 5.58
CA VAL A 96 -1.76 -1.84 5.37
C VAL A 96 -2.50 -1.97 6.69
N SER A 97 -3.28 -0.95 7.03
CA SER A 97 -4.02 -0.87 8.30
C SER A 97 -5.50 -0.59 8.05
N ILE A 98 -6.38 -1.23 8.81
CA ILE A 98 -7.79 -0.85 8.93
C ILE A 98 -7.89 0.28 9.95
N ILE A 99 -8.59 1.35 9.59
CA ILE A 99 -8.80 2.52 10.45
C ILE A 99 -10.27 2.60 10.90
N GLU A 100 -10.48 2.75 12.20
CA GLU A 100 -11.77 3.05 12.82
C GLU A 100 -11.61 4.24 13.78
N GLN A 101 -12.31 5.33 13.51
CA GLN A 101 -12.28 6.56 14.32
C GLN A 101 -10.86 7.04 14.66
N HIS A 102 -10.03 7.18 13.62
CA HIS A 102 -8.59 7.54 13.72
C HIS A 102 -7.69 6.52 14.44
N LYS A 103 -8.19 5.34 14.83
CA LYS A 103 -7.40 4.27 15.44
C LYS A 103 -7.10 3.18 14.42
N GLU A 104 -5.88 2.64 14.46
CA GLU A 104 -5.56 1.38 13.78
C GLU A 104 -6.13 0.23 14.61
N ILE A 105 -6.96 -0.61 14.01
CA ILE A 105 -7.58 -1.76 14.68
C ILE A 105 -6.99 -3.11 14.23
N ALA A 106 -6.46 -3.17 13.01
CA ALA A 106 -5.76 -4.32 12.47
C ALA A 106 -4.79 -3.86 11.39
N SER A 107 -3.69 -4.59 11.20
CA SER A 107 -2.75 -4.32 10.12
C SER A 107 -2.04 -5.58 9.62
N GLN A 108 -1.53 -5.50 8.40
CA GLN A 108 -0.64 -6.50 7.81
C GLN A 108 0.57 -5.81 7.20
N ILE A 109 1.73 -6.46 7.30
CA ILE A 109 2.99 -5.99 6.75
C ILE A 109 3.48 -6.98 5.70
N ILE A 110 4.00 -6.46 4.58
CA ILE A 110 4.80 -7.21 3.60
C ILE A 110 6.11 -6.48 3.40
N PHE A 111 7.19 -7.25 3.29
CA PHE A 111 8.49 -6.77 2.87
C PHE A 111 8.74 -7.15 1.41
N ALA A 112 9.31 -6.21 0.66
CA ALA A 112 9.70 -6.38 -0.73
C ALA A 112 11.14 -5.89 -0.91
N LYS A 113 11.84 -6.41 -1.90
CA LYS A 113 13.19 -6.00 -2.28
C LYS A 113 13.12 -4.96 -3.39
N TYR A 114 14.04 -4.02 -3.33
CA TYR A 114 14.19 -2.97 -4.32
C TYR A 114 15.62 -2.90 -4.81
N SER A 115 15.82 -3.21 -6.08
CA SER A 115 17.12 -3.20 -6.72
C SER A 115 17.00 -2.79 -8.19
N SER A 116 18.11 -2.34 -8.76
CA SER A 116 18.24 -2.20 -10.21
C SER A 116 18.12 -3.54 -10.94
#